data_AF-A0A7X2G246-F1
#
_entry.id   AF-A0A7X2G246-F1
#
_cell.length_a   1.000
_cell.length_b   1.000
_cell.length_c   1.000
_cell.angle_alpha   90.00
_cell.angle_beta   90.00
_cell.angle_gamma   90.00
#
_symmetry.space_group_name_H-M   'P 1'
#
loop_
_entity.id
_entity.type
_entity.pdbx_description
1 polymer ?
#
loop_
_entity_poly.entity_id
_entity_poly.type
_entity_poly.pdbx_seq_one_letter_code
_entity_poly.pdbx_strand_id
1 'polypeptide(L)'
;SKYGTDFYAYDSYPLGFTCNGKRNALSDHEAEFRAIAPTTPQFITEAQGGAFTPWGAPFTPSACAKFADPAFTRQWGVSTIGNGVTAFNYYMLEGGTNWGWTGAPASGFTSYDYGAALDEERTLTDKFAVQKEIGYFQRALPWLAATNPVSAPE
;
A
#
# COMPACT_ATOMS: atom_id res chain seq x y z
N SER A 1 -14.62 -11.90 -16.26
CA SER A 1 -13.43 -11.20 -16.79
C SER A 1 -12.75 -12.02 -17.89
N LYS A 2 -11.75 -11.47 -18.60
CA LYS A 2 -10.91 -12.19 -19.60
C LYS A 2 -10.24 -13.48 -19.05
N TYR A 3 -10.21 -13.64 -17.72
CA TYR A 3 -9.52 -14.73 -17.01
C TYR A 3 -10.41 -15.50 -16.02
N GLY A 4 -11.75 -15.38 -16.12
CA GLY A 4 -12.69 -16.17 -15.32
C GLY A 4 -12.96 -15.69 -13.89
N THR A 5 -12.41 -14.55 -13.47
CA THR A 5 -12.74 -13.89 -12.20
C THR A 5 -13.93 -12.92 -12.35
N ASP A 6 -14.62 -12.62 -11.24
CA ASP A 6 -15.72 -11.66 -11.19
C ASP A 6 -15.24 -10.23 -11.45
N PHE A 7 -14.14 -9.83 -10.81
CA PHE A 7 -13.45 -8.55 -11.05
C PHE A 7 -11.93 -8.76 -11.18
N TYR A 8 -11.27 -7.80 -11.83
CA TYR A 8 -9.81 -7.72 -11.86
C TYR A 8 -9.33 -6.94 -10.65
N ALA A 9 -8.31 -7.45 -9.97
CA ALA A 9 -7.64 -6.79 -8.86
C ALA A 9 -6.13 -6.95 -9.06
N TYR A 10 -5.35 -6.06 -8.45
CA TYR A 10 -3.91 -6.02 -8.62
C TYR A 10 -3.21 -5.47 -7.39
N ASP A 11 -1.90 -5.67 -7.32
CA ASP A 11 -1.05 -5.18 -6.24
C ASP A 11 -0.22 -3.99 -6.71
N SER A 12 0.11 -3.08 -5.80
CA SER A 12 0.91 -1.90 -6.11
C SER A 12 1.87 -1.53 -4.99
N TYR A 13 3.17 -1.60 -5.32
CA TYR A 13 4.28 -1.25 -4.46
C TYR A 13 5.13 -0.13 -5.06
N PRO A 14 4.59 1.09 -5.15
CA PRO A 14 5.17 2.13 -6.01
C PRO A 14 6.58 2.54 -5.59
N LEU A 15 6.92 2.56 -4.29
CA LEU A 15 8.28 2.92 -3.86
C LEU A 15 9.32 1.81 -4.12
N GLY A 16 8.87 0.58 -4.36
CA GLY A 16 9.73 -0.61 -4.26
C GLY A 16 10.22 -0.86 -2.83
N PHE A 17 11.25 -1.70 -2.70
CA PHE A 17 11.71 -2.22 -1.40
C PHE A 17 13.17 -1.89 -1.07
N THR A 18 13.84 -1.07 -1.88
CA THR A 18 15.23 -0.63 -1.63
C THR A 18 15.22 0.59 -0.72
N CYS A 19 15.15 0.37 0.60
CA CYS A 19 14.85 1.41 1.60
C CYS A 19 15.96 2.45 1.84
N ASN A 20 17.13 2.31 1.21
CA ASN A 20 18.19 3.33 1.16
C ASN A 20 18.27 4.04 -0.21
N GLY A 21 17.34 3.74 -1.11
CA GLY A 21 17.28 4.30 -2.46
C GLY A 21 16.43 5.57 -2.54
N LYS A 22 16.17 6.01 -3.78
CA LYS A 22 15.21 7.07 -4.07
C LYS A 22 13.80 6.50 -4.14
N ARG A 23 12.81 7.25 -3.66
CA ARG A 23 11.39 6.96 -3.86
C ARG A 23 11.04 7.14 -5.34
N ASN A 24 10.32 6.18 -5.92
CA ASN A 24 9.73 6.36 -7.25
C ASN A 24 8.54 7.33 -7.18
N ALA A 25 8.16 7.88 -8.33
CA ALA A 25 6.91 8.61 -8.48
C ALA A 25 5.71 7.65 -8.46
N LEU A 26 4.55 8.17 -8.04
CA LEU A 26 3.27 7.46 -8.15
C LEU A 26 2.76 7.57 -9.60
N SER A 27 2.24 6.49 -10.17
CA SER A 27 1.66 6.46 -11.51
C SER A 27 0.17 6.79 -11.52
N ASP A 28 -0.37 7.05 -12.72
CA ASP A 28 -1.81 7.09 -12.97
C ASP A 28 -2.35 5.67 -13.03
N HIS A 29 -3.00 5.24 -11.95
CA HIS A 29 -3.54 3.89 -11.81
C HIS A 29 -4.86 3.71 -12.57
N GLU A 30 -5.60 4.79 -12.82
CA GLU A 30 -6.91 4.69 -13.46
C GLU A 30 -6.75 4.34 -14.93
N ALA A 31 -5.87 5.03 -15.65
CA ALA A 31 -5.64 4.74 -17.07
C ALA A 31 -5.12 3.30 -17.29
N GLU A 32 -4.16 2.87 -16.47
CA GLU A 32 -3.60 1.51 -16.50
C GLU A 32 -4.68 0.45 -16.21
N PHE A 33 -5.51 0.67 -15.18
CA PHE A 33 -6.57 -0.25 -14.82
C PHE A 33 -7.67 -0.33 -15.88
N ARG A 34 -8.13 0.81 -16.43
CA ARG A 34 -9.20 0.85 -17.43
C ARG A 34 -8.81 0.21 -18.76
N ALA A 35 -7.52 0.16 -19.08
CA ALA A 35 -7.02 -0.61 -20.22
C ALA A 35 -7.24 -2.13 -20.07
N ILE A 36 -7.37 -2.63 -18.83
CA ILE A 36 -7.55 -4.06 -18.51
C ILE A 36 -9.01 -4.37 -18.15
N ALA A 37 -9.62 -3.53 -17.32
CA ALA A 37 -10.91 -3.76 -16.67
C ALA A 37 -11.79 -2.49 -16.76
N PRO A 38 -12.35 -2.20 -17.94
CA PRO A 38 -12.96 -0.89 -18.22
C PRO A 38 -14.21 -0.62 -17.39
N THR A 39 -14.95 -1.64 -16.96
CA THR A 39 -16.29 -1.48 -16.37
C THR A 39 -16.43 -2.04 -14.96
N THR A 40 -15.37 -2.60 -14.36
CA THR A 40 -15.42 -3.11 -12.98
C THR A 40 -14.87 -2.09 -11.99
N PRO A 41 -15.23 -2.18 -10.70
CA PRO A 41 -14.59 -1.40 -9.65
C PRO A 41 -13.08 -1.68 -9.60
N GLN A 42 -12.29 -0.66 -9.29
CA GLN A 42 -10.85 -0.79 -9.12
C GLN A 42 -10.54 -1.27 -7.71
N PHE A 43 -9.78 -2.36 -7.61
CA PHE A 43 -9.35 -2.94 -6.34
C PHE A 43 -7.84 -3.13 -6.33
N ILE A 44 -7.16 -2.41 -5.41
CA ILE A 44 -5.78 -2.68 -5.04
C ILE A 44 -5.78 -3.65 -3.84
N THR A 45 -5.44 -4.91 -4.09
CA THR A 45 -5.46 -6.01 -3.11
C THR A 45 -4.30 -5.95 -2.13
N GLU A 46 -3.13 -5.55 -2.60
CA GLU A 46 -1.99 -5.22 -1.76
C GLU A 46 -1.43 -3.86 -2.15
N ALA A 47 -1.55 -2.91 -1.25
CA ALA A 47 -1.03 -1.56 -1.43
C ALA A 47 0.08 -1.30 -0.42
N GLN A 48 1.19 -0.70 -0.86
CA GLN A 48 2.36 -0.54 0.00
C GLN A 48 2.06 0.16 1.33
N GLY A 49 2.07 -0.62 2.41
CA GLY A 49 1.99 -0.19 3.80
C GLY A 49 3.35 -0.10 4.50
N GLY A 50 4.40 -0.66 3.88
CA GLY A 50 5.76 -0.70 4.41
C GLY A 50 6.74 -1.36 3.43
N ALA A 51 7.78 -2.00 3.95
CA ALA A 51 8.71 -2.79 3.15
C ALA A 51 9.38 -3.89 3.99
N PHE A 52 9.58 -5.06 3.37
CA PHE A 52 10.37 -6.14 3.97
C PHE A 52 11.87 -5.79 3.98
N THR A 53 12.64 -6.44 4.86
CA THR A 53 14.10 -6.31 4.90
C THR A 53 14.75 -7.71 4.83
N PRO A 54 15.36 -8.09 3.70
CA PRO A 54 16.00 -9.40 3.57
C PRO A 54 17.30 -9.49 4.39
N TRP A 55 17.73 -10.71 4.71
CA TRP A 55 19.07 -10.94 5.27
C TRP A 55 20.15 -10.35 4.37
N GLY A 56 21.13 -9.66 4.96
CA GLY A 56 22.25 -9.04 4.22
C GLY A 56 21.89 -7.77 3.46
N ALA A 57 20.67 -7.24 3.60
CA ALA A 57 20.30 -5.96 3.01
C ALA A 57 21.25 -4.82 3.46
N PRO A 58 21.60 -3.87 2.57
CA PRO A 58 22.42 -2.71 2.91
C PRO A 58 21.61 -1.60 3.61
N PHE A 59 20.47 -1.95 4.21
CA PHE A 59 19.55 -1.07 4.93
C PHE A 59 18.86 -1.84 6.04
N THR A 60 18.29 -1.13 7.01
CA THR A 60 17.69 -1.72 8.22
C THR A 60 16.17 -1.65 8.17
N PRO A 61 15.46 -2.44 9.01
CA PRO A 61 14.00 -2.31 9.15
C PRO A 61 13.57 -0.88 9.50
N SER A 62 14.32 -0.19 10.38
CA SER A 62 14.07 1.22 10.71
C SER A 62 14.23 2.18 9.52
N ALA A 63 15.11 1.85 8.56
CA ALA A 63 15.23 2.61 7.33
C ALA A 63 13.99 2.36 6.43
N CYS A 64 13.47 1.14 6.38
CA CYS A 64 12.22 0.83 5.68
C CYS A 64 10.99 1.52 6.27
N ALA A 65 10.88 1.59 7.61
CA ALA A 65 9.83 2.35 8.28
C ALA A 65 9.87 3.85 7.91
N LYS A 66 11.06 4.44 7.77
CA LYS A 66 11.25 5.82 7.28
C LYS A 66 11.09 5.95 5.77
N PHE A 67 11.32 4.88 5.01
CA PHE A 67 11.20 4.91 3.56
C PHE A 67 9.73 4.97 3.13
N ALA A 68 8.85 4.19 3.77
CA ALA A 68 7.41 4.25 3.61
C ALA A 68 6.75 4.98 4.79
N ASP A 69 7.09 6.27 4.95
CA ASP A 69 6.73 7.12 6.10
C ASP A 69 5.25 7.61 6.09
N PRO A 70 4.81 8.37 7.12
CA PRO A 70 3.45 8.93 7.14
C PRO A 70 3.14 9.88 5.97
N ALA A 71 4.12 10.61 5.46
CA ALA A 71 3.93 11.54 4.35
C ALA A 71 3.62 10.77 3.04
N PHE A 72 4.40 9.73 2.76
CA PHE A 72 4.10 8.78 1.69
C PHE A 72 2.74 8.13 1.89
N THR A 73 2.44 7.64 3.10
CA THR A 73 1.14 7.00 3.40
C THR A 73 -0.03 7.93 3.08
N ARG A 74 0.09 9.22 3.40
CA ARG A 74 -0.91 10.24 3.06
C ARG A 74 -1.00 10.43 1.55
N GLN A 75 0.14 10.65 0.89
CA GLN A 75 0.21 10.84 -0.57
C GLN A 75 -0.41 9.65 -1.31
N TRP A 76 -0.10 8.43 -0.85
CA TRP A 76 -0.60 7.19 -1.43
C TRP A 76 -2.11 7.03 -1.24
N GLY A 77 -2.62 7.30 -0.04
CA GLY A 77 -4.05 7.28 0.24
C GLY A 77 -4.85 8.30 -0.58
N VAL A 78 -4.37 9.55 -0.71
CA VAL A 78 -5.09 10.57 -1.50
C VAL A 78 -4.95 10.32 -3.01
N SER A 79 -3.79 9.82 -3.46
CA SER A 79 -3.57 9.49 -4.88
C SER A 79 -4.50 8.37 -5.33
N THR A 80 -4.65 7.32 -4.52
CA THR A 80 -5.54 6.18 -4.85
C THR A 80 -7.01 6.59 -4.88
N ILE A 81 -7.46 7.44 -3.95
CA ILE A 81 -8.79 8.06 -4.02
C ILE A 81 -8.95 8.89 -5.30
N GLY A 82 -7.95 9.73 -5.63
CA GLY A 82 -7.97 10.56 -6.84
C GLY A 82 -8.01 9.75 -8.14
N ASN A 83 -7.46 8.52 -8.12
CA ASN A 83 -7.50 7.58 -9.24
C ASN A 83 -8.76 6.68 -9.23
N GLY A 84 -9.74 6.92 -8.34
CA GLY A 84 -10.99 6.17 -8.34
C GLY A 84 -10.92 4.75 -7.75
N VAL A 85 -9.89 4.44 -6.97
CA VAL A 85 -9.78 3.14 -6.28
C VAL A 85 -10.97 2.97 -5.33
N THR A 86 -11.73 1.89 -5.54
CA THR A 86 -12.99 1.62 -4.81
C THR A 86 -12.78 0.67 -3.64
N ALA A 87 -11.87 -0.28 -3.78
CA ALA A 87 -11.46 -1.20 -2.72
C ALA A 87 -9.95 -1.16 -2.57
N PHE A 88 -9.46 -1.19 -1.33
CA PHE A 88 -8.06 -0.91 -1.03
C PHE A 88 -7.63 -1.60 0.27
N ASN A 89 -6.45 -2.21 0.27
CA ASN A 89 -5.89 -2.90 1.43
C ASN A 89 -4.39 -2.59 1.60
N TYR A 90 -4.01 -2.06 2.76
CA TYR A 90 -2.60 -1.80 3.08
C TYR A 90 -1.88 -3.11 3.45
N TYR A 91 -0.86 -3.47 2.69
CA TYR A 91 0.05 -4.57 2.98
C TYR A 91 1.41 -4.02 3.46
N MET A 92 1.82 -4.19 4.71
CA MET A 92 1.07 -4.71 5.87
C MET A 92 0.45 -3.56 6.68
N LEU A 93 -0.68 -3.85 7.33
CA LEU A 93 -1.22 -3.03 8.42
C LEU A 93 -0.47 -3.31 9.73
N GLU A 94 -0.28 -4.60 10.02
CA GLU A 94 0.55 -5.19 11.07
C GLU A 94 1.25 -6.39 10.45
N GLY A 95 2.55 -6.53 10.68
CA GLY A 95 3.32 -7.64 10.11
C GLY A 95 3.58 -8.77 11.10
N GLY A 96 3.91 -8.43 12.36
CA GLY A 96 4.18 -9.39 13.41
C GLY A 96 5.55 -10.07 13.29
N THR A 97 5.60 -11.37 13.59
CA THR A 97 6.86 -12.13 13.72
C THR A 97 6.82 -13.43 12.93
N ASN A 98 7.87 -13.71 12.17
CA ASN A 98 8.14 -15.00 11.52
C ASN A 98 8.65 -16.04 12.54
N TRP A 99 7.82 -16.40 13.52
CA TRP A 99 8.17 -17.37 14.57
C TRP A 99 8.19 -18.81 14.03
N GLY A 100 8.96 -19.69 14.67
CA GLY A 100 8.88 -21.13 14.38
C GLY A 100 9.21 -21.53 12.95
N TRP A 101 10.09 -20.79 12.27
CA TRP A 101 10.51 -21.06 10.88
C TRP A 101 9.42 -20.87 9.82
N THR A 102 8.41 -20.03 10.08
CA THR A 102 7.35 -19.72 9.10
C THR A 102 7.80 -18.77 7.99
N GLY A 103 8.85 -17.99 8.22
CA GLY A 103 9.35 -17.01 7.25
C GLY A 103 10.11 -17.65 6.09
N ALA A 104 9.96 -17.08 4.89
CA ALA A 104 10.78 -17.46 3.75
C ALA A 104 12.20 -16.86 3.85
N PRO A 105 13.26 -17.58 3.44
CA PRO A 105 14.64 -17.09 3.54
C PRO A 105 14.91 -15.77 2.81
N ALA A 106 14.14 -15.50 1.76
CA ALA A 106 14.26 -14.29 0.94
C ALA A 106 13.47 -13.08 1.49
N SER A 107 12.54 -13.31 2.43
CA SER A 107 11.61 -12.28 2.92
C SER A 107 12.12 -11.55 4.17
N GLY A 108 13.21 -12.03 4.77
CA GLY A 108 13.81 -11.41 5.95
C GLY A 108 14.23 -12.41 7.01
N PHE A 109 14.20 -11.93 8.24
CA PHE A 109 14.57 -12.66 9.45
C PHE A 109 13.36 -12.85 10.37
N THR A 110 13.60 -13.08 11.66
CA THR A 110 12.53 -13.35 12.63
C THR A 110 11.52 -12.21 12.71
N SER A 111 11.98 -10.96 12.75
CA SER A 111 11.08 -9.80 12.71
C SER A 111 10.38 -9.70 11.37
N TYR A 112 9.07 -9.47 11.40
CA TYR A 112 8.26 -9.10 10.25
C TYR A 112 7.52 -7.78 10.50
N ASP A 113 8.09 -6.88 11.30
CA ASP A 113 7.55 -5.54 11.59
C ASP A 113 7.09 -4.78 10.33
N TYR A 114 7.81 -4.98 9.23
CA TYR A 114 7.52 -4.42 7.91
C TYR A 114 7.60 -2.88 7.87
N GLY A 115 7.94 -2.24 9.00
CA GLY A 115 7.74 -0.83 9.23
C GLY A 115 6.28 -0.44 9.06
N ALA A 116 5.32 -1.29 9.44
CA ALA A 116 3.89 -1.12 9.16
C ALA A 116 3.23 0.00 10.01
N ALA A 117 1.90 0.13 9.95
CA ALA A 117 1.17 1.13 10.73
C ALA A 117 1.04 0.77 12.21
N LEU A 118 0.87 -0.53 12.48
CA LEU A 118 1.10 -1.15 13.76
C LEU A 118 2.47 -1.81 13.72
N ASP A 119 3.32 -1.52 14.69
CA ASP A 119 4.62 -2.20 14.79
C ASP A 119 4.46 -3.66 15.26
N GLU A 120 5.56 -4.41 15.26
CA GLU A 120 5.61 -5.82 15.67
C GLU A 120 5.06 -6.07 17.10
N GLU A 121 5.10 -5.06 17.97
CA GLU A 121 4.55 -5.13 19.35
C GLU A 121 3.08 -4.68 19.43
N ARG A 122 2.50 -4.25 18.30
CA ARG A 122 1.15 -3.69 18.11
C ARG A 122 0.99 -2.28 18.63
N THR A 123 2.09 -1.54 18.76
CA THR A 123 2.06 -0.10 19.06
C THR A 123 1.62 0.67 17.83
N LEU A 124 0.81 1.70 18.04
CA LEU A 124 0.38 2.60 16.98
C LEU A 124 1.54 3.51 16.57
N THR A 125 1.87 3.53 15.28
CA THR A 125 2.82 4.48 14.71
C THR A 125 2.10 5.71 14.15
N ASP A 126 2.84 6.75 13.78
CA ASP A 126 2.28 7.94 13.11
C ASP A 126 1.56 7.59 11.79
N LYS A 127 1.91 6.47 11.14
CA LYS A 127 1.23 6.01 9.93
C LYS A 127 -0.19 5.54 10.22
N PHE A 128 -0.42 4.94 11.38
CA PHE A 128 -1.77 4.54 11.80
C PHE A 128 -2.68 5.76 11.91
N ALA A 129 -2.18 6.88 12.43
CA ALA A 129 -2.95 8.13 12.48
C ALA A 129 -3.38 8.59 11.07
N VAL A 130 -2.46 8.56 10.10
CA VAL A 130 -2.76 8.92 8.71
C VAL A 130 -3.77 7.97 8.07
N GLN A 131 -3.59 6.65 8.22
CA GLN A 131 -4.53 5.66 7.68
C GLN A 131 -5.93 5.81 8.31
N LYS A 132 -6.00 6.10 9.61
CA LYS A 132 -7.24 6.37 10.32
C LYS A 132 -7.95 7.62 9.78
N GLU A 133 -7.22 8.69 9.52
CA GLU A 133 -7.78 9.90 8.89
C GLU A 133 -8.36 9.62 7.51
N ILE A 134 -7.62 8.91 6.65
CA ILE A 134 -8.10 8.53 5.31
C ILE A 134 -9.34 7.63 5.41
N GLY A 135 -9.33 6.64 6.31
CA GLY A 135 -10.49 5.78 6.54
C GLY A 135 -11.73 6.54 7.02
N TYR A 136 -11.57 7.53 7.91
CA TYR A 136 -12.69 8.39 8.30
C TYR A 136 -13.17 9.30 7.17
N PHE A 137 -12.27 9.84 6.36
CA PHE A 137 -12.62 10.62 5.18
C PHE A 137 -13.47 9.81 4.18
N GLN A 138 -13.04 8.59 3.85
CA GLN A 138 -13.80 7.68 2.99
C GLN A 138 -15.16 7.31 3.59
N ARG A 139 -15.21 7.04 4.90
CA ARG A 139 -16.48 6.75 5.60
C ARG A 139 -17.45 7.93 5.58
N ALA A 140 -16.94 9.16 5.65
CA ALA A 140 -17.75 10.37 5.61
C ALA A 140 -18.28 10.68 4.20
N LEU A 141 -17.60 10.20 3.15
CA LEU A 141 -17.92 10.49 1.75
C LEU A 141 -18.07 9.20 0.92
N PRO A 142 -19.11 8.39 1.17
CA PRO A 142 -19.30 7.11 0.47
C PRO A 142 -19.49 7.25 -1.06
N TRP A 143 -19.88 8.43 -1.54
CA TRP A 143 -20.02 8.71 -2.97
C TRP A 143 -18.69 8.72 -3.73
N LEU A 144 -17.54 8.78 -3.05
CA LEU A 144 -16.21 8.65 -3.67
C LEU A 144 -16.07 7.33 -4.46
N ALA A 145 -16.78 6.28 -4.06
CA ALA A 145 -16.80 4.99 -4.76
C ALA A 145 -17.51 5.02 -6.13
N ALA A 146 -18.19 6.11 -6.47
CA ALA A 146 -19.03 6.24 -7.67
C ALA A 146 -18.66 7.47 -8.53
N THR A 147 -17.47 8.05 -8.33
CA THR A 147 -17.00 9.17 -9.14
C THR A 147 -16.56 8.72 -10.52
N ASN A 148 -16.77 9.56 -11.54
CA ASN A 148 -16.23 9.34 -12.87
C ASN A 148 -14.80 9.89 -12.97
N PRO A 149 -13.91 9.23 -13.74
CA PRO A 149 -12.57 9.75 -13.97
C PRO A 149 -12.63 11.06 -14.77
N VAL A 150 -11.73 11.98 -14.43
CA VAL A 150 -11.51 13.25 -15.13
C VAL A 150 -10.01 13.46 -15.32
N SER A 151 -9.62 14.23 -16.33
CA SER A 151 -8.21 14.58 -16.54
C SER A 151 -7.62 15.30 -15.32
N ALA A 152 -6.33 15.08 -15.07
CA ALA A 152 -5.60 15.84 -14.06
C ALA A 152 -5.69 17.37 -14.38
N PRO A 153 -5.73 18.24 -13.36
CA PRO A 153 -5.69 19.68 -13.56
C PRO A 153 -4.42 20.11 -14.31
N GLU A 154 -4.54 21.17 -15.13
CA GLU A 154 -3.40 21.86 -15.76
C GLU A 154 -2.49 22.56 -14.74
#